data_AF-A0A355TYP9-F1
#
_entry.id   AF-A0A355TYP9-F1
#
_cell.length_a   1.000
_cell.length_b   1.000
_cell.length_c   1.000
_cell.angle_alpha   90.00
_cell.angle_beta   90.00
_cell.angle_gamma   90.00
#
_symmetry.space_group_name_H-M   'P 1'
#
loop_
_entity.id
_entity.type
_entity.pdbx_description
1 polymer ?
#
loop_
_entity_poly.entity_id
_entity_poly.type
_entity_poly.pdbx_seq_one_letter_code
_entity_poly.pdbx_strand_id
1 'polypeptide(L)'
;MRKKLKNCIISIFLCTAVSLSLTGISTLGASAFDDEYISEDGMALGYSIINGYTKMSMKSNPQKTSSKIAVYSGVDITSPYVLTMGGLYILSHHVDFDEFLSDNDYAMEFIGDFDSYMKKVGIKNEKSPNFVKSVSDKKIKFEKQLDTAGIFIFEAENDYAVKLMENNPYVDFVLVDGKVPSNMKDLNFDGVTDIKDAELMQHYLAGDLELADDDEASYALYATDYNKDKEINIEDVTDLQKDIFKK
;
A
#
# COMPACT_ATOMS: atom_id res chain seq x y z
N MET A 1 18.35 -3.00 -21.42
CA MET A 1 17.01 -3.53 -21.04
C MET A 1 16.30 -2.47 -20.17
N ARG A 2 15.14 -1.93 -20.58
CA ARG A 2 14.44 -0.82 -19.87
C ARG A 2 12.90 -0.96 -19.82
N LYS A 3 12.34 -2.18 -19.91
CA LYS A 3 10.89 -2.43 -20.09
C LYS A 3 10.22 -3.32 -19.03
N LYS A 4 10.76 -3.42 -17.81
CA LYS A 4 10.16 -4.24 -16.72
C LYS A 4 10.13 -3.60 -15.31
N LEU A 5 10.57 -2.35 -15.11
CA LEU A 5 10.40 -1.64 -13.83
C LEU A 5 9.14 -0.76 -13.77
N LYS A 6 8.52 -0.45 -14.92
CA LYS A 6 7.56 0.68 -15.08
C LYS A 6 6.17 0.53 -14.43
N ASN A 7 5.96 -0.50 -13.60
CA ASN A 7 4.67 -0.86 -13.01
C ASN A 7 4.81 -1.30 -11.54
N CYS A 8 5.97 -1.05 -10.90
CA CYS A 8 6.44 -1.84 -9.77
C CYS A 8 6.75 -1.02 -8.50
N ILE A 9 6.39 0.26 -8.46
CA ILE A 9 6.88 1.19 -7.44
C ILE A 9 5.82 2.20 -6.95
N ILE A 10 4.92 2.68 -7.82
CA ILE A 10 3.88 3.70 -7.49
C ILE A 10 3.22 3.41 -6.13
N SER A 11 2.86 2.15 -5.94
CA SER A 11 2.22 1.58 -4.75
C SER A 11 3.00 1.82 -3.45
N ILE A 12 4.33 1.66 -3.47
CA ILE A 12 5.19 1.91 -2.31
C ILE A 12 5.14 3.39 -1.95
N PHE A 13 5.14 4.24 -2.99
CA PHE A 13 5.08 5.67 -2.78
C PHE A 13 3.72 6.09 -2.21
N LEU A 14 2.60 5.58 -2.73
CA LEU A 14 1.25 5.89 -2.23
C LEU A 14 1.14 5.72 -0.71
N CYS A 15 1.65 4.62 -0.15
CA CYS A 15 1.70 4.37 1.29
C CYS A 15 2.68 5.29 2.06
N THR A 16 3.81 5.63 1.43
CA THR A 16 4.82 6.53 2.00
C THR A 16 4.32 7.98 2.02
N ALA A 17 3.57 8.42 1.00
CA ALA A 17 2.84 9.68 1.03
C ALA A 17 1.78 9.65 2.10
N VAL A 18 0.92 8.63 2.17
CA VAL A 18 -0.12 8.53 3.21
C VAL A 18 0.51 8.70 4.61
N SER A 19 1.64 8.05 4.88
CA SER A 19 2.39 8.19 6.15
C SER A 19 2.93 9.60 6.46
N LEU A 20 2.88 10.55 5.52
CA LEU A 20 3.48 11.90 5.63
C LEU A 20 2.48 13.04 5.35
N SER A 21 1.68 12.89 4.29
CA SER A 21 0.67 13.83 3.82
C SER A 21 -0.47 13.98 4.83
N LEU A 22 -0.81 12.92 5.57
CA LEU A 22 -1.80 12.95 6.65
C LEU A 22 -1.47 13.99 7.75
N THR A 23 -0.24 14.50 7.82
CA THR A 23 0.11 15.63 8.71
C THR A 23 0.30 16.98 8.02
N GLY A 24 0.33 17.02 6.69
CA GLY A 24 0.21 18.26 5.90
C GLY A 24 -1.23 18.67 5.58
N ILE A 25 -2.15 17.70 5.52
CA ILE A 25 -3.55 17.88 5.07
C ILE A 25 -4.40 18.75 6.00
N SER A 26 -3.93 19.04 7.22
CA SER A 26 -4.54 20.03 8.14
C SER A 26 -4.64 21.47 7.60
N THR A 27 -4.16 21.73 6.36
CA THR A 27 -4.24 23.03 5.69
C THR A 27 -4.93 23.02 4.31
N LEU A 28 -5.25 21.86 3.71
CA LEU A 28 -5.78 21.78 2.34
C LEU A 28 -6.84 20.67 2.13
N GLY A 29 -8.12 21.06 2.22
CA GLY A 29 -9.22 20.41 1.47
C GLY A 29 -9.78 19.08 2.00
N ALA A 30 -10.60 19.13 3.05
CA ALA A 30 -11.42 17.99 3.46
C ALA A 30 -12.40 17.55 2.35
N SER A 31 -12.37 16.25 1.96
CA SER A 31 -13.42 15.57 1.18
C SER A 31 -13.11 14.09 0.82
N ALA A 32 -11.85 13.64 0.91
CA ALA A 32 -11.43 12.31 0.41
C ALA A 32 -11.02 11.30 1.49
N PHE A 33 -10.51 11.78 2.63
CA PHE A 33 -10.13 10.97 3.79
C PHE A 33 -10.78 11.56 5.04
N ASP A 34 -11.36 10.71 5.86
CA ASP A 34 -11.99 11.10 7.14
C ASP A 34 -10.92 11.24 8.23
N ASP A 35 -11.18 12.06 9.27
CA ASP A 35 -10.20 12.35 10.32
C ASP A 35 -9.74 11.07 11.07
N GLU A 36 -10.57 10.01 11.06
CA GLU A 36 -10.25 8.68 11.60
C GLU A 36 -9.03 8.03 10.94
N TYR A 37 -8.72 8.31 9.67
CA TYR A 37 -7.52 7.78 9.01
C TYR A 37 -6.22 8.39 9.56
N ILE A 38 -6.30 9.53 10.27
CA ILE A 38 -5.17 10.22 10.91
C ILE A 38 -4.94 9.70 12.35
N SER A 39 -5.25 8.42 12.58
CA SER A 39 -5.05 7.71 13.84
C SER A 39 -4.12 6.51 13.66
N GLU A 40 -3.64 5.95 14.78
CA GLU A 40 -2.86 4.70 14.79
C GLU A 40 -3.68 3.53 14.20
N ASP A 41 -4.98 3.46 14.54
CA ASP A 41 -5.94 2.49 14.01
C ASP A 41 -6.16 2.67 12.50
N GLY A 42 -6.28 3.92 12.03
CA GLY A 42 -6.46 4.25 10.61
C GLY A 42 -5.24 3.90 9.74
N MET A 43 -4.04 4.08 10.29
CA MET A 43 -2.80 3.63 9.64
C MET A 43 -2.67 2.10 9.64
N ALA A 44 -3.05 1.42 10.72
CA ALA A 44 -3.10 -0.04 10.80
C ALA A 44 -4.10 -0.63 9.79
N LEU A 45 -5.29 -0.05 9.66
CA LEU A 45 -6.27 -0.40 8.62
C LEU A 45 -5.68 -0.20 7.22
N GLY A 46 -4.99 0.91 6.98
CA GLY A 46 -4.29 1.16 5.72
C GLY A 46 -3.27 0.06 5.38
N TYR A 47 -2.43 -0.34 6.34
CA TYR A 47 -1.48 -1.44 6.17
C TYR A 47 -2.17 -2.78 5.91
N SER A 48 -3.29 -3.04 6.59
CA SER A 48 -4.10 -4.25 6.44
C SER A 48 -4.71 -4.36 5.03
N ILE A 49 -5.28 -3.28 4.51
CA ILE A 49 -5.78 -3.18 3.11
C ILE A 49 -4.66 -3.48 2.10
N ILE A 50 -3.45 -2.99 2.33
CA ILE A 50 -2.29 -3.23 1.44
C ILE A 50 -1.84 -4.69 1.49
N ASN A 51 -1.77 -5.28 2.69
CA ASN A 51 -1.43 -6.69 2.86
C ASN A 51 -2.50 -7.60 2.22
N GLY A 52 -3.79 -7.26 2.35
CA GLY A 52 -4.91 -8.00 1.76
C GLY A 52 -4.86 -7.99 0.23
N TYR A 53 -4.67 -6.81 -0.36
CA TYR A 53 -4.38 -6.68 -1.79
C TYR A 53 -3.24 -7.59 -2.22
N THR A 54 -2.12 -7.57 -1.49
CA THR A 54 -0.95 -8.38 -1.79
C THR A 54 -1.23 -9.88 -1.69
N LYS A 55 -1.91 -10.35 -0.63
CA LYS A 55 -2.29 -11.77 -0.44
C LYS A 55 -3.20 -12.25 -1.58
N MET A 56 -4.28 -11.52 -1.87
CA MET A 56 -5.23 -11.87 -2.93
C MET A 56 -4.61 -11.79 -4.33
N SER A 57 -3.75 -10.79 -4.61
CA SER A 57 -3.00 -10.69 -5.87
C SER A 57 -1.95 -11.81 -6.06
N MET A 58 -1.51 -12.48 -5.00
CA MET A 58 -0.72 -13.71 -5.09
C MET A 58 -1.61 -14.93 -5.35
N LYS A 59 -2.76 -15.03 -4.68
CA LYS A 59 -3.76 -16.09 -4.87
C LYS A 59 -4.29 -16.15 -6.31
N SER A 60 -4.49 -15.01 -6.97
CA SER A 60 -4.99 -14.94 -8.36
C SER A 60 -3.95 -15.36 -9.42
N ASN A 61 -2.65 -15.42 -9.09
CA ASN A 61 -1.58 -15.81 -10.01
C ASN A 61 -0.65 -16.91 -9.43
N PRO A 62 -1.17 -18.11 -9.13
CA PRO A 62 -0.44 -19.13 -8.38
C PRO A 62 0.70 -19.81 -9.17
N GLN A 63 0.82 -19.54 -10.47
CA GLN A 63 1.98 -20.02 -11.27
C GLN A 63 3.24 -19.19 -11.02
N LYS A 64 3.13 -18.01 -10.41
CA LYS A 64 4.28 -17.15 -10.10
C LYS A 64 4.80 -17.44 -8.69
N THR A 65 5.90 -18.19 -8.61
CA THR A 65 6.52 -18.58 -7.33
C THR A 65 7.44 -17.52 -6.72
N SER A 66 7.99 -16.61 -7.54
CA SER A 66 8.91 -15.57 -7.10
C SER A 66 8.65 -14.25 -7.82
N SER A 67 8.74 -13.16 -7.07
CA SER A 67 8.34 -11.81 -7.46
C SER A 67 9.34 -10.78 -6.96
N LYS A 68 9.30 -9.57 -7.54
CA LYS A 68 9.90 -8.41 -6.87
C LYS A 68 8.96 -8.01 -5.74
N ILE A 69 9.50 -7.89 -4.53
CA ILE A 69 8.74 -7.44 -3.38
C ILE A 69 9.34 -6.14 -2.84
N ALA A 70 8.44 -5.30 -2.34
CA ALA A 70 8.78 -4.08 -1.64
C ALA A 70 8.21 -4.18 -0.23
N VAL A 71 9.06 -3.93 0.77
CA VAL A 71 8.72 -4.03 2.18
C VAL A 71 8.81 -2.65 2.79
N TYR A 72 7.80 -2.27 3.55
CA TYR A 72 7.81 -1.09 4.39
C TYR A 72 8.08 -1.49 5.85
N SER A 73 9.11 -0.88 6.41
CA SER A 73 9.56 -1.01 7.80
C SER A 73 9.56 0.41 8.36
N GLY A 74 8.36 0.90 8.69
CA GLY A 74 8.01 2.31 8.68
C GLY A 74 8.76 3.19 9.69
N VAL A 75 8.74 4.49 9.42
CA VAL A 75 9.23 5.52 10.34
C VAL A 75 8.23 5.70 11.48
N ASP A 76 8.70 6.11 12.66
CA ASP A 76 7.81 6.46 13.78
C ASP A 76 7.03 7.75 13.48
N ILE A 77 5.85 7.59 12.89
CA ILE A 77 4.90 8.67 12.61
C ILE A 77 4.12 9.14 13.85
N THR A 78 4.29 8.51 15.02
CA THR A 78 3.75 9.07 16.27
C THR A 78 4.64 10.21 16.79
N SER A 79 5.91 10.24 16.39
CA SER A 79 6.89 11.27 16.74
C SER A 79 6.56 12.62 16.08
N PRO A 80 6.20 13.67 16.86
CA PRO A 80 5.90 14.98 16.30
C PRO A 80 7.07 15.60 15.52
N TYR A 81 8.30 15.16 15.79
CA TYR A 81 9.49 15.58 15.05
C TYR A 81 9.52 15.00 13.63
N VAL A 82 9.22 13.69 13.48
CA VAL A 82 9.15 13.03 12.16
C VAL A 82 8.07 13.70 11.31
N LEU A 83 6.89 13.91 11.89
CA LEU A 83 5.76 14.58 11.24
C LEU A 83 6.11 16.01 10.80
N THR A 84 6.67 16.82 11.72
CA THR A 84 7.04 18.22 11.43
C THR A 84 8.03 18.31 10.27
N MET A 85 9.09 17.49 10.28
CA MET A 85 10.11 17.55 9.23
C MET A 85 9.60 16.93 7.91
N GLY A 86 8.76 15.89 7.97
CA GLY A 86 8.08 15.32 6.81
C GLY A 86 7.19 16.33 6.09
N GLY A 87 6.30 17.00 6.83
CA GLY A 87 5.46 18.07 6.29
C GLY A 87 6.27 19.25 5.73
N LEU A 88 7.33 19.69 6.43
CA LEU A 88 8.22 20.74 5.93
C LEU A 88 8.94 20.33 4.64
N TYR A 89 9.31 19.06 4.45
CA TYR A 89 9.89 18.58 3.21
C TYR A 89 8.89 18.68 2.05
N ILE A 90 7.69 18.12 2.22
CA ILE A 90 6.62 18.16 1.19
C ILE A 90 6.30 19.61 0.78
N LEU A 91 6.12 20.50 1.77
CA LEU A 91 5.80 21.91 1.53
C LEU A 91 6.93 22.69 0.83
N SER A 92 8.20 22.31 1.04
CA SER A 92 9.36 23.01 0.46
C SER A 92 9.80 22.48 -0.91
N HIS A 93 9.35 21.29 -1.31
CA HIS A 93 9.70 20.67 -2.59
C HIS A 93 8.57 20.72 -3.64
N HIS A 94 7.40 21.29 -3.29
CA HIS A 94 6.24 21.47 -4.17
C HIS A 94 5.85 20.19 -4.93
N VAL A 95 5.65 19.11 -4.17
CA VAL A 95 5.38 17.76 -4.69
C VAL A 95 4.18 17.77 -5.64
N ASP A 96 4.40 17.37 -6.88
CA ASP A 96 3.31 17.11 -7.82
C ASP A 96 2.77 15.71 -7.53
N PHE A 97 1.67 15.65 -6.79
CA PHE A 97 1.06 14.38 -6.40
C PHE A 97 0.48 13.60 -7.59
N ASP A 98 0.13 14.24 -8.70
CA ASP A 98 -0.43 13.57 -9.88
C ASP A 98 0.70 12.91 -10.71
N GLU A 99 1.83 13.61 -10.93
CA GLU A 99 3.03 13.04 -11.55
C GLU A 99 3.59 11.91 -10.67
N PHE A 100 3.66 12.13 -9.37
CA PHE A 100 4.14 11.15 -8.39
C PHE A 100 3.26 9.88 -8.27
N LEU A 101 1.94 10.00 -8.37
CA LEU A 101 1.02 8.85 -8.39
C LEU A 101 0.97 8.15 -9.76
N SER A 102 1.66 8.64 -10.79
CA SER A 102 1.62 8.08 -12.14
C SER A 102 2.98 7.69 -12.74
N ASP A 103 4.11 8.31 -12.34
CA ASP A 103 5.46 7.92 -12.75
C ASP A 103 6.32 7.36 -11.59
N ASN A 104 6.91 6.19 -11.87
CA ASN A 104 7.69 5.41 -10.91
C ASN A 104 9.10 6.01 -10.72
N ASP A 105 9.65 6.65 -11.75
CA ASP A 105 11.01 7.20 -11.72
C ASP A 105 11.02 8.50 -10.89
N TYR A 106 10.01 9.38 -11.06
CA TYR A 106 9.76 10.55 -10.19
C TYR A 106 9.64 10.12 -8.72
N ALA A 107 8.78 9.12 -8.45
CA ALA A 107 8.58 8.60 -7.11
C ALA A 107 9.88 8.08 -6.47
N MET A 108 10.73 7.35 -7.19
CA MET A 108 12.01 6.85 -6.63
C MET A 108 13.08 7.91 -6.40
N GLU A 109 13.04 9.01 -7.15
CA GLU A 109 13.89 10.18 -6.95
C GLU A 109 13.43 10.91 -5.68
N PHE A 110 12.13 11.25 -5.59
CA PHE A 110 11.53 11.88 -4.41
C PHE A 110 11.81 11.11 -3.11
N ILE A 111 11.56 9.79 -3.07
CA ILE A 111 11.78 8.98 -1.87
C ILE A 111 13.28 8.90 -1.52
N GLY A 112 14.16 8.85 -2.53
CA GLY A 112 15.62 8.82 -2.32
C GLY A 112 16.15 10.11 -1.70
N ASP A 113 15.64 11.25 -2.15
CA ASP A 113 15.97 12.56 -1.58
C ASP A 113 15.29 12.76 -0.22
N PHE A 114 14.09 12.19 0.00
CA PHE A 114 13.42 12.24 1.30
C PHE A 114 14.13 11.42 2.39
N ASP A 115 14.62 10.20 2.08
CA ASP A 115 15.50 9.43 2.96
C ASP A 115 16.74 10.26 3.33
N SER A 116 17.37 10.84 2.31
CA SER A 116 18.56 11.69 2.45
C SER A 116 18.29 12.93 3.31
N TYR A 117 17.12 13.54 3.17
CA TYR A 117 16.65 14.66 3.99
C TYR A 117 16.41 14.26 5.45
N MET A 118 15.63 13.21 5.70
CA MET A 118 15.35 12.71 7.06
C MET A 118 16.65 12.40 7.80
N LYS A 119 17.57 11.71 7.13
CA LYS A 119 18.91 11.38 7.63
C LYS A 119 19.75 12.62 7.94
N LYS A 120 19.67 13.65 7.09
CA LYS A 120 20.35 14.94 7.27
C LYS A 120 19.80 15.75 8.45
N VAL A 121 18.50 15.66 8.73
CA VAL A 121 17.87 16.29 9.91
C VAL A 121 17.93 15.42 11.17
N GLY A 122 18.55 14.25 11.11
CA GLY A 122 18.80 13.40 12.27
C GLY A 122 17.62 12.51 12.69
N ILE A 123 16.59 12.37 11.85
CA ILE A 123 15.57 11.33 12.02
C ILE A 123 16.23 9.96 11.90
N LYS A 124 15.74 9.02 12.70
CA LYS A 124 16.11 7.61 12.67
C LYS A 124 14.87 6.76 12.52
N ASN A 125 15.05 5.62 11.88
CA ASN A 125 14.08 4.55 11.84
C ASN A 125 14.66 3.38 12.64
N GLU A 126 14.05 3.05 13.78
CA GLU A 126 14.54 1.99 14.68
C GLU A 126 14.01 0.60 14.28
N LYS A 127 13.00 0.50 13.41
CA LYS A 127 12.55 -0.78 12.81
C LYS A 127 13.54 -1.28 11.76
N SER A 128 13.96 -0.40 10.85
CA SER A 128 14.78 -0.71 9.67
C SER A 128 16.07 -1.50 9.96
N PRO A 129 16.93 -1.11 10.93
CA PRO A 129 18.12 -1.90 11.28
C PRO A 129 17.81 -3.29 11.83
N ASN A 130 16.59 -3.54 12.31
CA ASN A 130 16.15 -4.83 12.84
C ASN A 130 15.45 -5.68 11.77
N PHE A 131 14.71 -5.05 10.84
CA PHE A 131 14.27 -5.68 9.59
C PHE A 131 15.47 -6.20 8.77
N VAL A 132 16.49 -5.36 8.53
CA VAL A 132 17.69 -5.77 7.77
C VAL A 132 18.40 -6.97 8.41
N LYS A 133 18.40 -7.07 9.75
CA LYS A 133 18.90 -8.26 10.47
C LYS A 133 18.01 -9.47 10.23
N SER A 134 16.68 -9.35 10.41
CA SER A 134 15.75 -10.49 10.31
C SER A 134 15.68 -11.12 8.92
N VAL A 135 16.08 -10.39 7.88
CA VAL A 135 16.19 -10.91 6.50
C VAL A 135 17.62 -11.28 6.07
N SER A 136 18.63 -11.01 6.89
CA SER A 136 20.05 -11.16 6.51
C SER A 136 20.48 -12.62 6.25
N ASP A 137 19.99 -13.58 7.04
CA ASP A 137 20.30 -15.02 6.90
C ASP A 137 19.84 -15.60 5.56
N LYS A 138 18.85 -14.98 4.91
CA LYS A 138 18.37 -15.36 3.57
C LYS A 138 19.32 -14.95 2.44
N LYS A 139 20.40 -14.21 2.73
CA LYS A 139 21.34 -13.64 1.74
C LYS A 139 20.64 -12.78 0.68
N ILE A 140 19.59 -12.08 1.09
CA ILE A 140 18.82 -11.19 0.23
C ILE A 140 19.72 -10.09 -0.33
N LYS A 141 19.61 -9.88 -1.65
CA LYS A 141 20.27 -8.78 -2.34
C LYS A 141 19.23 -7.68 -2.58
N PHE A 142 19.31 -6.60 -1.81
CA PHE A 142 18.52 -5.41 -2.05
C PHE A 142 18.86 -4.78 -3.41
N GLU A 143 17.83 -4.43 -4.17
CA GLU A 143 17.91 -3.53 -5.33
C GLU A 143 17.83 -2.06 -4.88
N LYS A 144 16.98 -1.79 -3.89
CA LYS A 144 16.92 -0.50 -3.17
C LYS A 144 16.84 -0.78 -1.67
N GLN A 145 17.59 0.01 -0.90
CA GLN A 145 17.60 0.05 0.55
C GLN A 145 17.62 1.52 0.96
N LEU A 146 16.58 1.95 1.69
CA LEU A 146 16.41 3.31 2.19
C LEU A 146 16.13 3.24 3.69
N ASP A 147 17.20 3.13 4.47
CA ASP A 147 17.16 2.78 5.91
C ASP A 147 16.43 3.80 6.79
N THR A 148 16.26 5.04 6.32
CA THR A 148 15.60 6.12 7.07
C THR A 148 14.13 6.19 6.68
N ALA A 149 13.81 6.07 5.39
CA ALA A 149 12.44 6.02 4.88
C ALA A 149 11.74 4.68 5.08
N GLY A 150 12.48 3.62 5.47
CA GLY A 150 11.89 2.32 5.78
C GLY A 150 11.60 1.44 4.56
N ILE A 151 12.22 1.71 3.41
CA ILE A 151 11.82 1.09 2.13
C ILE A 151 12.91 0.16 1.60
N PHE A 152 12.53 -1.11 1.40
CA PHE A 152 13.43 -2.17 0.97
C PHE A 152 12.82 -2.92 -0.21
N ILE A 153 13.54 -2.95 -1.34
CA ILE A 153 13.08 -3.61 -2.58
C ILE A 153 14.07 -4.74 -2.93
N PHE A 154 13.56 -5.96 -3.10
CA PHE A 154 14.35 -7.15 -3.42
C PHE A 154 13.50 -8.22 -4.12
N GLU A 155 14.12 -9.26 -4.68
CA GLU A 155 13.41 -10.42 -5.22
C GLU A 155 13.29 -11.52 -4.15
N ALA A 156 12.11 -12.15 -4.05
CA ALA A 156 11.80 -13.15 -3.05
C ALA A 156 10.80 -14.20 -3.58
N GLU A 157 10.60 -15.28 -2.83
CA GLU A 157 9.49 -16.23 -3.02
C GLU A 157 8.19 -15.64 -2.45
N ASN A 158 7.04 -15.87 -3.08
CA ASN A 158 5.75 -15.35 -2.61
C ASN A 158 5.42 -15.87 -1.19
N ASP A 159 5.69 -17.15 -0.92
CA ASP A 159 5.65 -17.76 0.41
C ASP A 159 6.48 -17.05 1.49
N TYR A 160 7.53 -16.32 1.11
CA TYR A 160 8.33 -15.52 2.03
C TYR A 160 7.76 -14.11 2.20
N ALA A 161 7.15 -13.53 1.17
CA ALA A 161 6.40 -12.28 1.28
C ALA A 161 5.23 -12.40 2.26
N VAL A 162 4.47 -13.50 2.19
CA VAL A 162 3.41 -13.85 3.16
C VAL A 162 3.98 -13.91 4.59
N LYS A 163 5.05 -14.67 4.81
CA LYS A 163 5.68 -14.82 6.12
C LYS A 163 6.29 -13.50 6.65
N LEU A 164 6.65 -12.55 5.78
CA LEU A 164 7.09 -11.22 6.17
C LEU A 164 5.93 -10.35 6.70
N MET A 165 4.73 -10.43 6.11
CA MET A 165 3.54 -9.75 6.62
C MET A 165 3.10 -10.35 7.97
N GLU A 166 2.99 -11.67 8.04
CA GLU A 166 2.44 -12.39 9.21
C GLU A 166 3.36 -12.45 10.43
N ASN A 167 4.69 -12.56 10.25
CA ASN A 167 5.62 -13.00 11.31
C ASN A 167 6.80 -12.06 11.58
N ASN A 168 6.90 -10.89 10.94
CA ASN A 168 8.05 -9.98 11.10
C ASN A 168 7.61 -8.65 11.77
N PRO A 169 7.84 -8.45 13.08
CA PRO A 169 7.37 -7.25 13.82
C PRO A 169 8.10 -5.96 13.44
N TYR A 170 8.99 -6.01 12.44
CA TYR A 170 9.65 -4.85 11.85
C TYR A 170 9.09 -4.51 10.46
N VAL A 171 8.05 -5.23 10.00
CA VAL A 171 7.34 -4.99 8.74
C VAL A 171 5.96 -4.43 9.08
N ASP A 172 5.56 -3.38 8.39
CA ASP A 172 4.22 -2.80 8.49
C ASP A 172 3.33 -3.32 7.34
N PHE A 173 3.86 -3.34 6.11
CA PHE A 173 3.23 -4.03 4.98
C PHE A 173 4.23 -4.55 3.95
N VAL A 174 3.76 -5.43 3.07
CA VAL A 174 4.49 -5.90 1.88
C VAL A 174 3.66 -5.67 0.62
N LEU A 175 4.32 -5.23 -0.46
CA LEU A 175 3.79 -5.10 -1.81
C LEU A 175 4.49 -6.06 -2.76
N VAL A 176 3.72 -6.82 -3.55
CA VAL A 176 4.23 -7.81 -4.51
C VAL A 176 4.04 -7.30 -5.94
N ASP A 177 5.10 -7.36 -6.74
CA ASP A 177 5.23 -6.74 -8.06
C ASP A 177 4.93 -5.23 -8.11
N GLY A 178 4.77 -4.59 -6.95
CA GLY A 178 4.47 -3.17 -6.80
C GLY A 178 3.26 -2.67 -7.59
N LYS A 179 2.31 -3.56 -7.90
CA LYS A 179 0.95 -3.16 -8.25
C LYS A 179 0.20 -2.71 -6.98
N VAL A 180 -0.71 -1.78 -7.19
CA VAL A 180 -1.93 -1.46 -6.44
C VAL A 180 -2.96 -1.20 -7.54
N PRO A 181 -4.25 -1.49 -7.35
CA PRO A 181 -5.22 -1.28 -8.42
C PRO A 181 -5.27 0.20 -8.81
N SER A 182 -5.24 0.50 -10.11
CA SER A 182 -5.57 1.84 -10.62
C SER A 182 -7.05 2.20 -10.41
N ASN A 183 -7.86 1.21 -10.03
CA ASN A 183 -9.18 1.37 -9.43
C ASN A 183 -9.33 0.26 -8.39
N MET A 184 -9.38 0.59 -7.08
CA MET A 184 -9.47 -0.44 -6.01
C MET A 184 -10.75 -1.28 -6.03
N LYS A 185 -11.71 -0.93 -6.90
CA LYS A 185 -12.93 -1.70 -7.21
C LYS A 185 -12.66 -2.88 -8.15
N ASP A 186 -11.49 -3.51 -8.03
CA ASP A 186 -11.06 -4.71 -8.76
C ASP A 186 -10.84 -5.82 -7.72
N LEU A 187 -11.87 -6.65 -7.54
CA LEU A 187 -11.93 -7.73 -6.56
C LEU A 187 -11.48 -9.06 -7.17
N ASN A 188 -11.53 -9.18 -8.50
CA ASN A 188 -11.09 -10.35 -9.26
C ASN A 188 -9.60 -10.31 -9.68
N PHE A 189 -8.96 -9.12 -9.64
CA PHE A 189 -7.55 -8.84 -9.92
C PHE A 189 -7.14 -8.96 -11.41
N ASP A 190 -8.09 -8.98 -12.37
CA ASP A 190 -7.78 -8.97 -13.81
C ASP A 190 -7.39 -7.58 -14.35
N GLY A 191 -7.60 -6.52 -13.57
CA GLY A 191 -7.32 -5.12 -13.92
C GLY A 191 -8.52 -4.34 -14.46
N VAL A 192 -9.72 -4.93 -14.49
CA VAL A 192 -10.96 -4.28 -14.98
C VAL A 192 -12.12 -4.54 -14.02
N THR A 193 -12.61 -3.47 -13.41
CA THR A 193 -13.91 -3.43 -12.71
C THR A 193 -15.05 -3.71 -13.68
N ASP A 194 -15.60 -4.93 -13.64
CA ASP A 194 -16.75 -5.35 -14.46
C ASP A 194 -17.76 -6.20 -13.66
N ILE A 195 -18.64 -6.91 -14.38
CA ILE A 195 -19.71 -7.70 -13.76
C ILE A 195 -19.17 -8.84 -12.88
N LYS A 196 -17.95 -9.34 -13.13
CA LYS A 196 -17.32 -10.40 -12.33
C LYS A 196 -17.03 -9.96 -10.89
N ASP A 197 -16.71 -8.68 -10.69
CA ASP A 197 -16.52 -8.14 -9.34
C ASP A 197 -17.86 -8.08 -8.58
N ALA A 198 -18.94 -7.72 -9.28
CA ALA A 198 -20.28 -7.75 -8.72
C ALA A 198 -20.76 -9.19 -8.43
N GLU A 199 -20.38 -10.17 -9.25
CA GLU A 199 -20.62 -11.60 -9.00
C GLU A 199 -19.84 -12.10 -7.77
N LEU A 200 -18.57 -11.71 -7.59
CA LEU A 200 -17.79 -12.02 -6.38
C LEU A 200 -18.38 -11.38 -5.12
N MET A 201 -18.83 -10.12 -5.20
CA MET A 201 -19.56 -9.46 -4.10
C MET A 201 -20.86 -10.20 -3.78
N GLN A 202 -21.61 -10.66 -4.78
CA GLN A 202 -22.82 -11.47 -4.55
C GLN A 202 -22.51 -12.81 -3.88
N HIS A 203 -21.42 -13.49 -4.25
CA HIS A 203 -20.99 -14.72 -3.57
C HIS A 203 -20.53 -14.48 -2.13
N TYR A 204 -19.86 -13.36 -1.84
CA TYR A 204 -19.54 -12.96 -0.47
C TYR A 204 -20.82 -12.75 0.35
N LEU A 205 -21.78 -11.97 -0.17
CA LEU A 205 -23.08 -11.72 0.50
C LEU A 205 -23.95 -12.97 0.66
N ALA A 206 -23.77 -13.99 -0.20
CA ALA A 206 -24.42 -15.28 -0.08
C ALA A 206 -23.77 -16.22 0.96
N GLY A 207 -22.54 -15.93 1.39
CA GLY A 207 -21.71 -16.83 2.19
C GLY A 207 -21.01 -17.94 1.39
N ASP A 208 -20.98 -17.83 0.05
CA ASP A 208 -20.23 -18.76 -0.83
C ASP A 208 -18.72 -18.46 -0.87
N LEU A 209 -18.31 -17.24 -0.48
CA LEU A 209 -16.93 -16.76 -0.48
C LEU A 209 -16.51 -16.31 0.93
N GLU A 210 -15.75 -17.14 1.65
CA GLU A 210 -15.18 -16.80 2.95
C GLU A 210 -13.87 -16.02 2.83
N LEU A 211 -13.83 -14.81 3.40
CA LEU A 211 -12.60 -14.03 3.59
C LEU A 211 -12.10 -14.22 5.03
N ALA A 212 -11.52 -15.39 5.29
CA ALA A 212 -11.11 -15.83 6.63
C ALA A 212 -9.76 -15.24 7.12
N ASP A 213 -9.25 -14.20 6.46
CA ASP A 213 -8.01 -13.49 6.79
C ASP A 213 -8.34 -11.99 6.92
N ASP A 214 -7.97 -11.40 8.07
CA ASP A 214 -8.39 -10.03 8.42
C ASP A 214 -7.88 -8.96 7.44
N ASP A 215 -6.73 -9.19 6.80
CA ASP A 215 -6.21 -8.28 5.77
C ASP A 215 -7.01 -8.41 4.47
N GLU A 216 -7.33 -9.64 4.04
CA GLU A 216 -8.15 -9.86 2.83
C GLU A 216 -9.58 -9.35 3.01
N ALA A 217 -10.16 -9.50 4.21
CA ALA A 217 -11.44 -8.90 4.57
C ALA A 217 -11.39 -7.36 4.55
N SER A 218 -10.33 -6.77 5.11
CA SER A 218 -10.12 -5.31 5.10
C SER A 218 -9.94 -4.76 3.68
N TYR A 219 -9.17 -5.44 2.82
CA TYR A 219 -9.08 -5.08 1.40
C TYR A 219 -10.42 -5.20 0.69
N ALA A 220 -11.15 -6.30 0.88
CA ALA A 220 -12.42 -6.50 0.19
C ALA A 220 -13.46 -5.46 0.60
N LEU A 221 -13.56 -5.12 1.89
CA LEU A 221 -14.41 -4.01 2.34
C LEU A 221 -14.03 -2.71 1.63
N TYR A 222 -12.76 -2.33 1.68
CA TYR A 222 -12.27 -1.11 1.02
C TYR A 222 -12.46 -1.10 -0.51
N ALA A 223 -12.40 -2.27 -1.15
CA ALA A 223 -12.59 -2.46 -2.59
C ALA A 223 -14.07 -2.37 -3.00
N THR A 224 -14.99 -2.75 -2.11
CA THR A 224 -16.40 -3.01 -2.46
C THR A 224 -17.40 -2.05 -1.82
N ASP A 225 -17.04 -1.38 -0.72
CA ASP A 225 -17.79 -0.25 -0.14
C ASP A 225 -17.87 0.89 -1.17
N TYR A 226 -19.00 0.94 -1.87
CA TYR A 226 -19.23 1.77 -3.04
C TYR A 226 -20.05 3.01 -2.66
N ASN A 227 -20.94 2.87 -1.67
CA ASN A 227 -21.77 3.95 -1.12
C ASN A 227 -21.08 4.73 0.03
N LYS A 228 -20.01 4.18 0.63
CA LYS A 228 -19.25 4.70 1.78
C LYS A 228 -19.93 4.56 3.15
N ASP A 229 -20.73 3.51 3.36
CA ASP A 229 -21.37 3.22 4.65
C ASP A 229 -20.53 2.34 5.61
N LYS A 230 -19.38 1.82 5.14
CA LYS A 230 -18.46 0.90 5.84
C LYS A 230 -18.99 -0.53 6.06
N GLU A 231 -20.08 -0.92 5.40
CA GLU A 231 -20.48 -2.32 5.25
C GLU A 231 -20.20 -2.80 3.81
N ILE A 232 -20.31 -4.11 3.55
CA ILE A 232 -20.43 -4.64 2.19
C ILE A 232 -21.87 -5.10 2.07
N ASN A 233 -22.66 -4.49 1.19
CA ASN A 233 -24.08 -4.82 1.10
C ASN A 233 -24.63 -4.79 -0.35
N ILE A 234 -25.94 -5.01 -0.48
CA ILE A 234 -26.62 -5.14 -1.78
C ILE A 234 -26.73 -3.79 -2.53
N GLU A 235 -26.65 -2.67 -1.83
CA GLU A 235 -26.65 -1.34 -2.45
C GLU A 235 -25.34 -1.12 -3.23
N ASP A 236 -24.19 -1.56 -2.71
CA ASP A 236 -22.91 -1.50 -3.40
C ASP A 236 -22.88 -2.31 -4.69
N VAL A 237 -23.36 -3.56 -4.63
CA VAL A 237 -23.55 -4.43 -5.81
C VAL A 237 -24.42 -3.72 -6.84
N THR A 238 -25.48 -3.06 -6.38
CA THR A 238 -26.43 -2.36 -7.25
C THR A 238 -25.79 -1.10 -7.87
N ASP A 239 -24.97 -0.35 -7.13
CA ASP A 239 -24.31 0.87 -7.62
C ASP A 239 -23.13 0.59 -8.55
N LEU A 240 -22.33 -0.44 -8.26
CA LEU A 240 -21.36 -1.02 -9.18
C LEU A 240 -22.03 -1.44 -10.50
N GLN A 241 -23.14 -2.19 -10.43
CA GLN A 241 -23.89 -2.58 -11.63
C GLN A 241 -24.47 -1.37 -12.39
N LYS A 242 -25.03 -0.37 -11.69
CA LYS A 242 -25.46 0.89 -12.32
C LYS A 242 -24.30 1.58 -13.06
N ASP A 243 -23.09 1.61 -12.50
CA ASP A 243 -21.93 2.25 -13.13
C ASP A 243 -21.33 1.44 -14.29
N ILE A 244 -21.47 0.11 -14.28
CA ILE A 244 -21.15 -0.74 -15.43
C ILE A 244 -22.13 -0.48 -16.57
N PHE A 245 -23.45 -0.50 -16.30
CA PHE A 245 -24.49 -0.33 -17.33
C PHE A 245 -24.73 1.12 -17.81
N LYS A 246 -23.99 2.11 -17.27
CA LYS A 246 -23.95 3.50 -17.77
C LYS A 246 -22.89 3.73 -18.87
N LYS A 247 -21.99 2.77 -19.11
CA LYS A 247 -20.86 2.87 -20.05
C LYS A 247 -21.20 2.32 -21.44
#